data_AF-A0A3M1EZ32-F1
#
_entry.id   AF-A0A3M1EZ32-F1
#
_cell.length_a   1.000
_cell.length_b   1.000
_cell.length_c   1.000
_cell.angle_alpha   90.00
_cell.angle_beta   90.00
_cell.angle_gamma   90.00
#
_symmetry.space_group_name_H-M   'P 1'
#
loop_
_entity.id
_entity.type
_entity.pdbx_description
1 polymer ?
#
loop_
_entity_poly.entity_id
_entity_poly.type
_entity_poly.pdbx_seq_one_letter_code
_entity_poly.pdbx_strand_id
1 'polypeptide(L)'
;MKKDWMAQLAAHYQKTRHEYPDDALMILFDIDGTILDMRHLILHTLHAYDREHNTRYFRHLRLDDVDVHENQIAPLLARLQIDPATQQDITSWYMQERWRSEAIVEAHRPFEGVMNVIRWFQLQPNVAVGLNTGRPEAIRADTLRCLNRLGQAYRVHFGEEDLHMNAADWEEGVLDAKIAGVRSFQQQGYRIFAVVDNEPEVLKSIADIDPQGEILLLHANTLFESKRVHLPRRAARGNTYHLTELIPEKLLPPRVQFVWHGVNDRANLRQFLASNIRWAECDVHLDPTGSELILRHDSFTKTPLAADEEWLGLEEALETLRAHNRAVKLDLKAGGVLVDKILELVDRYGFAEEDLWFNGNVERLQEHRLRQLAADHPGAILQVPVDFLFPLVQSAPQKAREILDMFASWGVNRFSISWLTEDMRAFFDQMDRWGFEVNIYNVPDLESFLQAVLLMPRSVTADFNFPQWHYYGRGSGERGNHFEYALRRRRHKK
;
A
#
# COMPACT_ATOMS: atom_id res chain seq x y z
N MET A 1 11.68 -14.83 21.49
CA MET A 1 10.64 -14.42 20.52
C MET A 1 11.14 -14.82 19.14
N LYS A 2 10.34 -15.53 18.33
CA LYS A 2 10.68 -15.70 16.91
C LYS A 2 10.67 -14.30 16.29
N LYS A 3 11.76 -13.89 15.63
CA LYS A 3 11.80 -12.62 14.90
C LYS A 3 10.81 -12.68 13.75
N ASP A 4 10.04 -11.62 13.55
CA ASP A 4 9.16 -11.48 12.39
C ASP A 4 9.99 -11.62 11.09
N TRP A 5 9.46 -12.32 10.09
CA TRP A 5 10.19 -12.61 8.86
C TRP A 5 10.37 -11.39 7.95
N MET A 6 9.45 -10.42 7.98
CA MET A 6 9.59 -9.14 7.26
C MET A 6 10.63 -8.25 7.94
N ALA A 7 10.67 -8.24 9.27
CA ALA A 7 11.74 -7.56 10.01
C ALA A 7 13.13 -8.19 9.73
N GLN A 8 13.20 -9.52 9.55
CA GLN A 8 14.43 -10.19 9.14
C GLN A 8 14.83 -9.84 7.71
N LEU A 9 13.86 -9.78 6.79
CA LEU A 9 14.10 -9.35 5.42
C LEU A 9 14.61 -7.90 5.37
N ALA A 10 13.99 -6.98 6.13
CA ALA A 10 14.44 -5.58 6.23
C ALA A 10 15.88 -5.47 6.74
N ALA A 11 16.19 -6.17 7.83
CA ALA A 11 17.52 -6.15 8.43
C ALA A 11 18.58 -6.75 7.50
N HIS A 12 18.26 -7.85 6.82
CA HIS A 12 19.16 -8.48 5.86
C HIS A 12 19.38 -7.59 4.65
N TYR A 13 18.33 -7.04 4.06
CA TYR A 13 18.43 -6.09 2.94
C TYR A 13 19.33 -4.88 3.29
N GLN A 14 19.12 -4.25 4.45
CA GLN A 14 19.95 -3.13 4.89
C GLN A 14 21.42 -3.53 5.07
N LYS A 15 21.67 -4.70 5.67
CA LYS A 15 23.02 -5.24 5.83
C LYS A 15 23.68 -5.47 4.48
N THR A 16 23.01 -6.19 3.57
CA THR A 16 23.54 -6.50 2.24
C THR A 16 23.82 -5.24 1.43
N ARG A 17 22.90 -4.26 1.42
CA ARG A 17 23.12 -2.99 0.72
C ARG A 17 24.27 -2.18 1.32
N HIS A 18 24.53 -2.28 2.62
CA HIS A 18 25.68 -1.63 3.24
C HIS A 18 27.00 -2.31 2.87
N GLU A 19 27.02 -3.65 2.86
CA GLU A 19 28.20 -4.44 2.49
C GLU A 19 28.52 -4.33 1.00
N TYR A 20 27.48 -4.20 0.16
CA TYR A 20 27.58 -4.22 -1.30
C TYR A 20 26.80 -3.03 -1.90
N PRO A 21 27.32 -1.79 -1.77
CA PRO A 21 26.61 -0.58 -2.15
C PRO A 21 26.37 -0.49 -3.66
N ASP A 22 27.33 -0.95 -4.48
CA ASP A 22 27.31 -0.79 -5.93
C ASP A 22 26.70 -1.99 -6.68
N ASP A 23 26.51 -3.12 -6.01
CA ASP A 23 25.98 -4.33 -6.62
C ASP A 23 24.49 -4.20 -6.96
N ALA A 24 24.11 -4.76 -8.11
CA ALA A 24 22.70 -4.96 -8.47
C ALA A 24 22.13 -6.08 -7.59
N LEU A 25 21.28 -5.71 -6.62
CA LEU A 25 20.67 -6.68 -5.71
C LEU A 25 19.39 -7.25 -6.32
N MET A 26 19.08 -8.51 -6.04
CA MET A 26 17.82 -9.10 -6.44
C MET A 26 17.22 -9.98 -5.34
N ILE A 27 15.92 -9.83 -5.13
CA ILE A 27 15.10 -10.77 -4.35
C ILE A 27 14.32 -11.64 -5.32
N LEU A 28 14.30 -12.95 -5.06
CA LEU A 28 13.54 -13.90 -5.87
C LEU A 28 12.27 -14.32 -5.12
N PHE A 29 11.16 -14.34 -5.84
CA PHE A 29 9.89 -14.88 -5.37
C PHE A 29 9.50 -16.09 -6.20
N ASP A 30 9.09 -17.16 -5.54
CA ASP A 30 8.17 -18.08 -6.18
C ASP A 30 6.80 -17.43 -6.41
N ILE A 31 6.05 -17.98 -7.37
CA ILE A 31 4.73 -17.49 -7.72
C ILE A 31 3.64 -18.17 -6.88
N ASP A 32 3.61 -19.50 -6.86
CA ASP A 32 2.48 -20.29 -6.37
C ASP A 32 2.57 -20.53 -4.87
N GLY A 33 1.54 -20.16 -4.11
CA GLY A 33 1.62 -20.25 -2.65
C GLY A 33 2.54 -19.20 -2.00
N THR A 34 3.20 -18.34 -2.78
CA THR A 34 4.04 -17.25 -2.27
C THR A 34 3.47 -15.88 -2.67
N ILE A 35 3.29 -15.63 -3.97
CA ILE A 35 2.59 -14.44 -4.49
C ILE A 35 1.11 -14.73 -4.62
N LEU A 36 0.75 -15.84 -5.28
CA LEU A 36 -0.62 -16.20 -5.59
C LEU A 36 -1.18 -17.16 -4.54
N ASP A 37 -2.38 -16.86 -4.05
CA ASP A 37 -3.13 -17.74 -3.16
C ASP A 37 -3.90 -18.78 -3.97
N MET A 38 -3.31 -19.98 -4.05
CA MET A 38 -3.81 -21.10 -4.85
C MET A 38 -5.18 -21.61 -4.41
N ARG A 39 -5.65 -21.26 -3.21
CA ARG A 39 -7.01 -21.59 -2.75
C ARG A 39 -8.09 -20.99 -3.66
N HIS A 40 -7.82 -19.81 -4.22
CA HIS A 40 -8.75 -19.19 -5.16
C HIS A 40 -8.83 -19.94 -6.49
N LEU A 41 -7.69 -20.49 -6.96
CA LEU A 41 -7.67 -21.34 -8.14
C LEU A 41 -8.50 -22.61 -7.94
N ILE A 42 -8.28 -23.30 -6.82
CA ILE A 42 -9.02 -24.50 -6.44
C ILE A 42 -10.52 -24.21 -6.41
N LEU A 43 -10.91 -23.16 -5.67
CA LEU A 43 -12.32 -22.78 -5.50
C LEU A 43 -12.98 -22.43 -6.85
N HIS A 44 -12.32 -21.63 -7.68
CA HIS A 44 -12.83 -21.24 -8.99
C HIS A 44 -13.06 -22.46 -9.88
N THR A 45 -12.06 -23.34 -9.96
CA THR A 45 -12.07 -24.52 -10.83
C THR A 45 -13.15 -25.51 -10.38
N LEU A 46 -13.28 -25.79 -9.08
CA LEU A 46 -14.34 -26.65 -8.55
C LEU A 46 -15.74 -26.06 -8.77
N HIS A 47 -15.92 -24.74 -8.64
CA HIS A 47 -17.20 -24.12 -9.01
C HIS A 47 -17.48 -24.17 -10.52
N ALA A 48 -16.44 -24.13 -11.36
CA ALA A 48 -16.60 -24.29 -12.80
C ALA A 48 -17.07 -25.71 -13.15
N TYR A 49 -16.58 -26.74 -12.45
CA TYR A 49 -17.08 -28.10 -12.59
C TYR A 49 -18.60 -28.17 -12.37
N ASP A 50 -19.09 -27.57 -11.29
CA ASP A 50 -20.53 -27.52 -10.99
C ASP A 50 -21.35 -26.84 -12.10
N ARG A 51 -20.81 -25.78 -12.71
CA ARG A 51 -21.48 -25.08 -13.82
C ARG A 51 -21.52 -25.93 -15.09
N GLU A 52 -20.40 -26.58 -15.44
CA GLU A 52 -20.26 -27.33 -16.69
C GLU A 52 -21.01 -28.67 -16.64
N HIS A 53 -21.01 -29.34 -15.49
CA HIS A 53 -21.66 -30.64 -15.31
C HIS A 53 -23.07 -30.53 -14.71
N ASN A 54 -23.55 -29.29 -14.47
CA ASN A 54 -24.84 -29.00 -13.85
C ASN A 54 -25.01 -29.73 -12.49
N THR A 55 -23.95 -29.74 -11.68
CA THR A 55 -23.92 -30.33 -10.34
C THR A 55 -23.97 -29.24 -9.27
N ARG A 56 -24.00 -29.63 -8.00
CA ARG A 56 -24.07 -28.71 -6.85
C ARG A 56 -23.13 -29.11 -5.71
N TYR A 57 -22.07 -29.85 -6.02
CA TYR A 57 -21.15 -30.40 -5.02
C TYR A 57 -20.44 -29.28 -4.23
N PHE A 58 -20.17 -28.15 -4.89
CA PHE A 58 -19.32 -27.09 -4.36
C PHE A 58 -20.08 -25.81 -4.03
N ARG A 59 -21.42 -25.78 -4.13
CA ARG A 59 -22.25 -24.58 -3.88
C ARG A 59 -21.94 -23.87 -2.56
N HIS A 60 -21.52 -24.61 -1.53
CA HIS A 60 -21.23 -24.09 -0.20
C HIS A 60 -19.74 -24.05 0.14
N LEU A 61 -18.86 -24.45 -0.79
CA LEU A 61 -17.42 -24.39 -0.60
C LEU A 61 -16.99 -22.93 -0.51
N ARG A 62 -16.21 -22.59 0.51
CA ARG A 62 -15.64 -21.26 0.73
C ARG A 62 -14.12 -21.37 0.71
N LEU A 63 -13.45 -20.22 0.59
CA LEU A 63 -11.99 -20.17 0.58
C LEU A 63 -11.36 -20.79 1.84
N ASP A 64 -11.95 -20.54 3.01
CA ASP A 64 -11.46 -21.05 4.29
C ASP A 64 -11.62 -22.58 4.43
N ASP A 65 -12.44 -23.20 3.58
CA ASP A 65 -12.57 -24.65 3.53
C ASP A 65 -11.43 -25.30 2.75
N VAL A 66 -10.67 -24.54 1.96
CA VAL A 66 -9.55 -25.05 1.16
C VAL A 66 -8.26 -25.03 1.97
N ASP A 67 -7.85 -26.22 2.42
CA ASP A 67 -6.64 -26.47 3.23
C ASP A 67 -5.69 -27.48 2.57
N VAL A 68 -5.88 -27.72 1.28
CA VAL A 68 -5.12 -28.69 0.47
C VAL A 68 -4.29 -27.98 -0.60
N HIS A 69 -3.13 -28.56 -0.92
CA HIS A 69 -2.32 -28.12 -2.05
C HIS A 69 -3.08 -28.29 -3.37
N GLU A 70 -2.82 -27.44 -4.37
CA GLU A 70 -3.49 -27.45 -5.66
C GLU A 70 -3.27 -28.74 -6.45
N ASN A 71 -2.21 -29.50 -6.16
CA ASN A 71 -1.96 -30.84 -6.73
C ASN A 71 -2.67 -31.98 -5.97
N GLN A 72 -3.31 -31.70 -4.82
CA GLN A 72 -3.80 -32.72 -3.91
C GLN A 72 -5.24 -32.42 -3.46
N ILE A 73 -6.18 -32.29 -4.41
CA ILE A 73 -7.58 -31.96 -4.07
C ILE A 73 -8.40 -33.13 -3.53
N ALA A 74 -7.96 -34.38 -3.72
CA ALA A 74 -8.72 -35.57 -3.31
C ALA A 74 -9.13 -35.60 -1.81
N PRO A 75 -8.28 -35.21 -0.84
CA PRO A 75 -8.68 -35.11 0.57
C PRO A 75 -9.81 -34.11 0.82
N LEU A 76 -9.84 -33.00 0.06
CA LEU A 76 -10.94 -32.03 0.12
C LEU A 76 -12.24 -32.66 -0.38
N LEU A 77 -12.21 -33.35 -1.52
CA LEU A 77 -13.39 -34.03 -2.07
C LEU A 77 -13.93 -35.12 -1.12
N ALA A 78 -13.04 -35.86 -0.47
CA ALA A 78 -13.41 -36.85 0.53
C ALA A 78 -14.11 -36.23 1.75
N ARG A 79 -13.64 -35.07 2.22
CA ARG A 79 -14.27 -34.32 3.33
C ARG A 79 -15.64 -33.76 2.95
N LEU A 80 -15.85 -33.43 1.67
CA LEU A 80 -17.15 -33.04 1.12
C LEU A 80 -18.11 -34.23 0.94
N GLN A 81 -17.70 -35.45 1.30
CA GLN A 81 -18.51 -36.67 1.22
C GLN A 81 -18.98 -37.00 -0.21
N ILE A 82 -18.21 -36.59 -1.22
CA ILE A 82 -18.45 -36.96 -2.62
C ILE A 82 -18.10 -38.45 -2.77
N ASP A 83 -18.88 -39.22 -3.53
CA ASP A 83 -18.62 -40.64 -3.70
C ASP A 83 -17.32 -40.90 -4.50
N PRO A 84 -16.62 -42.02 -4.26
CA PRO A 84 -15.29 -42.25 -4.85
C PRO A 84 -15.22 -42.23 -6.38
N ALA A 85 -16.29 -42.65 -7.07
CA ALA A 85 -16.31 -42.64 -8.54
C ALA A 85 -16.34 -41.20 -9.04
N THR A 86 -17.21 -40.38 -8.46
CA THR A 86 -17.29 -38.94 -8.76
C THR A 86 -16.03 -38.19 -8.33
N GLN A 87 -15.35 -38.58 -7.23
CA GLN A 87 -14.08 -37.98 -6.85
C GLN A 87 -13.00 -38.16 -7.93
N GLN A 88 -12.92 -39.35 -8.54
CA GLN A 88 -11.97 -39.64 -9.59
C GLN A 88 -12.25 -38.82 -10.85
N ASP A 89 -13.52 -38.69 -11.21
CA ASP A 89 -13.99 -37.87 -12.34
C ASP A 89 -13.61 -36.39 -12.13
N ILE A 90 -14.01 -35.80 -11.00
CA ILE A 90 -13.68 -34.43 -10.62
C ILE A 90 -12.17 -34.20 -10.61
N THR A 91 -11.40 -35.12 -10.04
CA THR A 91 -9.94 -34.98 -9.96
C THR A 91 -9.32 -34.96 -11.35
N SER A 92 -9.78 -35.85 -12.24
CA SER A 92 -9.27 -35.94 -13.61
C SER A 92 -9.58 -34.67 -14.41
N TRP A 93 -10.81 -34.18 -14.31
CA TRP A 93 -11.22 -32.92 -14.94
C TRP A 93 -10.45 -31.73 -14.37
N TYR A 94 -10.35 -31.62 -13.04
CA TYR A 94 -9.65 -30.52 -12.37
C TYR A 94 -8.18 -30.40 -12.82
N MET A 95 -7.48 -31.53 -12.94
CA MET A 95 -6.08 -31.54 -13.38
C MET A 95 -5.90 -31.02 -14.81
N GLN A 96 -6.90 -31.21 -15.68
CA GLN A 96 -6.89 -30.73 -17.06
C GLN A 96 -7.24 -29.23 -17.18
N GLU A 97 -8.07 -28.73 -16.26
CA GLU A 97 -8.67 -27.39 -16.38
C GLU A 97 -7.93 -26.30 -15.59
N ARG A 98 -7.32 -26.66 -14.44
CA ARG A 98 -6.73 -25.69 -13.49
C ARG A 98 -5.68 -24.75 -14.10
N TRP A 99 -5.00 -25.15 -15.18
CA TRP A 99 -3.97 -24.34 -15.83
C TRP A 99 -4.36 -23.84 -17.22
N ARG A 100 -5.65 -23.88 -17.57
CA ARG A 100 -6.12 -23.21 -18.79
C ARG A 100 -5.95 -21.69 -18.66
N SER A 101 -5.71 -21.03 -19.79
CA SER A 101 -5.46 -19.58 -19.84
C SER A 101 -6.53 -18.75 -19.14
N GLU A 102 -7.81 -19.15 -19.24
CA GLU A 102 -8.93 -18.48 -18.56
C GLU A 102 -8.81 -18.60 -17.03
N ALA A 103 -8.60 -19.81 -16.50
CA ALA A 103 -8.41 -20.03 -15.07
C ALA A 103 -7.18 -19.28 -14.55
N ILE A 104 -6.06 -19.27 -15.32
CA ILE A 104 -4.86 -18.52 -14.96
C ILE A 104 -5.17 -17.03 -14.77
N VAL A 105 -5.96 -16.44 -15.65
CA VAL A 105 -6.21 -14.99 -15.66
C VAL A 105 -7.31 -14.58 -14.68
N GLU A 106 -8.31 -15.42 -14.44
CA GLU A 106 -9.51 -15.04 -13.68
C GLU A 106 -9.49 -15.51 -12.22
N ALA A 107 -8.93 -16.69 -11.96
CA ALA A 107 -9.05 -17.34 -10.66
C ALA A 107 -8.06 -16.80 -9.62
N HIS A 108 -6.87 -16.39 -10.06
CA HIS A 108 -5.79 -16.06 -9.13
C HIS A 108 -6.03 -14.75 -8.37
N ARG A 109 -5.65 -14.74 -7.09
CA ARG A 109 -5.58 -13.55 -6.25
C ARG A 109 -4.24 -13.54 -5.51
N PRO A 110 -3.59 -12.37 -5.35
CA PRO A 110 -2.36 -12.30 -4.59
C PRO A 110 -2.64 -12.42 -3.09
N PHE A 111 -1.67 -12.93 -2.32
CA PHE A 111 -1.69 -12.82 -0.86
C PHE A 111 -1.70 -11.35 -0.43
N GLU A 112 -2.39 -11.06 0.66
CA GLU A 112 -2.46 -9.70 1.20
C GLU A 112 -1.06 -9.17 1.52
N GLY A 113 -0.76 -7.96 1.03
CA GLY A 113 0.50 -7.25 1.26
C GLY A 113 1.65 -7.59 0.29
N VAL A 114 1.64 -8.76 -0.37
CA VAL A 114 2.79 -9.21 -1.19
C VAL A 114 3.12 -8.24 -2.33
N MET A 115 2.10 -7.72 -3.02
CA MET A 115 2.30 -6.74 -4.11
C MET A 115 2.88 -5.43 -3.58
N ASN A 116 2.58 -5.03 -2.35
CA ASN A 116 3.20 -3.84 -1.75
C ASN A 116 4.68 -4.10 -1.40
N VAL A 117 5.02 -5.29 -0.91
CA VAL A 117 6.42 -5.68 -0.66
C VAL A 117 7.23 -5.69 -1.95
N ILE A 118 6.68 -6.27 -3.02
CA ILE A 118 7.30 -6.27 -4.35
C ILE A 118 7.47 -4.84 -4.85
N ARG A 119 6.41 -4.02 -4.79
CA ARG A 119 6.46 -2.61 -5.18
C ARG A 119 7.55 -1.85 -4.43
N TRP A 120 7.67 -2.08 -3.13
CA TRP A 120 8.71 -1.46 -2.31
C TRP A 120 10.12 -1.77 -2.83
N PHE A 121 10.42 -3.05 -3.14
CA PHE A 121 11.73 -3.43 -3.69
C PHE A 121 11.96 -2.88 -5.09
N GLN A 122 10.94 -2.86 -5.96
CA GLN A 122 11.05 -2.25 -7.30
C GLN A 122 11.30 -0.74 -7.26
N LEU A 123 10.97 -0.07 -6.16
CA LEU A 123 11.27 1.36 -5.96
C LEU A 123 12.70 1.61 -5.43
N GLN A 124 13.40 0.58 -4.96
CA GLN A 124 14.74 0.77 -4.39
C GLN A 124 15.79 0.93 -5.51
N PRO A 125 16.80 1.79 -5.29
CA PRO A 125 17.87 1.98 -6.26
C PRO A 125 18.68 0.68 -6.43
N ASN A 126 18.90 0.30 -7.69
CA ASN A 126 19.71 -0.86 -8.08
C ASN A 126 19.25 -2.18 -7.41
N VAL A 127 17.92 -2.34 -7.26
CA VAL A 127 17.29 -3.57 -6.77
C VAL A 127 16.27 -4.05 -7.80
N ALA A 128 16.34 -5.33 -8.16
CA ALA A 128 15.37 -6.01 -9.00
C ALA A 128 14.54 -7.02 -8.18
N VAL A 129 13.37 -7.37 -8.70
CA VAL A 129 12.54 -8.45 -8.17
C VAL A 129 12.39 -9.51 -9.25
N GLY A 130 13.02 -10.66 -9.03
CA GLY A 130 12.91 -11.80 -9.93
C GLY A 130 11.82 -12.78 -9.51
N LEU A 131 11.27 -13.49 -10.49
CA LEU A 131 10.33 -14.58 -10.35
C LEU A 131 11.06 -15.88 -10.69
N ASN A 132 11.05 -16.84 -9.77
CA ASN A 132 11.69 -18.14 -9.94
C ASN A 132 10.65 -19.22 -9.62
N THR A 133 10.01 -19.79 -10.64
CA THR A 133 8.81 -20.62 -10.50
C THR A 133 8.99 -22.03 -11.05
N GLY A 134 8.25 -22.99 -10.49
CA GLY A 134 8.16 -24.37 -11.01
C GLY A 134 7.22 -24.53 -12.20
N ARG A 135 6.47 -23.48 -12.57
CA ARG A 135 5.59 -23.48 -13.75
C ARG A 135 6.40 -23.76 -15.03
N PRO A 136 5.83 -24.46 -16.04
CA PRO A 136 6.52 -24.74 -17.28
C PRO A 136 6.58 -23.51 -18.20
N GLU A 137 7.61 -23.44 -19.05
CA GLU A 137 7.81 -22.30 -19.96
C GLU A 137 6.67 -22.11 -20.98
N ALA A 138 5.91 -23.17 -21.27
CA ALA A 138 4.78 -23.13 -22.19
C ALA A 138 3.69 -22.10 -21.78
N ILE A 139 3.60 -21.73 -20.49
CA ILE A 139 2.60 -20.80 -19.96
C ILE A 139 3.19 -19.44 -19.53
N ARG A 140 4.40 -19.11 -19.99
CA ARG A 140 5.11 -17.85 -19.67
C ARG A 140 4.27 -16.61 -19.92
N ALA A 141 3.73 -16.49 -21.14
CA ALA A 141 2.94 -15.32 -21.54
C ALA A 141 1.67 -15.15 -20.67
N ASP A 142 0.99 -16.25 -20.35
CA ASP A 142 -0.20 -16.23 -19.49
C ASP A 142 0.15 -15.88 -18.04
N THR A 143 1.28 -16.39 -17.55
CA THR A 143 1.79 -16.10 -16.20
C THR A 143 2.12 -14.63 -16.05
N LEU A 144 2.93 -14.05 -16.94
CA LEU A 144 3.26 -12.63 -16.91
C LEU A 144 2.03 -11.75 -17.09
N ARG A 145 1.12 -12.10 -18.01
CA ARG A 145 -0.13 -11.36 -18.22
C ARG A 145 -0.99 -11.35 -16.94
N CYS A 146 -1.11 -12.49 -16.26
CA CYS A 146 -1.86 -12.58 -15.00
C CYS A 146 -1.21 -11.73 -13.90
N LEU A 147 0.09 -11.90 -13.67
CA LEU A 147 0.81 -11.17 -12.62
C LEU A 147 0.80 -9.65 -12.86
N ASN A 148 1.03 -9.21 -14.10
CA ASN A 148 0.99 -7.79 -14.45
C ASN A 148 -0.41 -7.19 -14.36
N ARG A 149 -1.46 -7.97 -14.68
CA ARG A 149 -2.85 -7.54 -14.46
C ARG A 149 -3.15 -7.35 -12.98
N LEU A 150 -2.75 -8.30 -12.12
CA LEU A 150 -2.93 -8.21 -10.67
C LEU A 150 -2.07 -7.10 -10.04
N GLY A 151 -0.85 -6.92 -10.54
CA GLY A 151 0.11 -5.92 -10.08
C GLY A 151 -0.24 -4.48 -10.48
N GLN A 152 -1.09 -4.29 -11.49
CA GLN A 152 -1.43 -2.96 -12.03
C GLN A 152 -1.89 -1.98 -10.94
N ALA A 153 -2.82 -2.39 -10.07
CA ALA A 153 -3.35 -1.53 -8.99
C ALA A 153 -2.30 -1.15 -7.92
N TYR A 154 -1.15 -1.84 -7.92
CA TYR A 154 -0.02 -1.61 -7.03
C TYR A 154 1.16 -0.98 -7.74
N ARG A 155 1.02 -0.68 -9.05
CA ARG A 155 2.11 -0.25 -9.94
C ARG A 155 3.29 -1.22 -9.94
N VAL A 156 2.98 -2.51 -9.83
CA VAL A 156 3.93 -3.61 -9.96
C VAL A 156 3.93 -4.09 -11.40
N HIS A 157 5.12 -4.31 -11.94
CA HIS A 157 5.31 -4.85 -13.28
C HIS A 157 6.49 -5.82 -13.31
N PHE A 158 6.38 -6.92 -14.05
CA PHE A 158 7.43 -7.89 -14.30
C PHE A 158 7.69 -8.00 -15.80
N GLY A 159 8.96 -7.89 -16.18
CA GLY A 159 9.45 -8.14 -17.53
C GLY A 159 9.74 -9.62 -17.78
N GLU A 160 10.11 -9.94 -19.02
CA GLU A 160 10.54 -11.29 -19.42
C GLU A 160 11.87 -11.67 -18.76
N GLU A 161 12.74 -10.66 -18.63
CA GLU A 161 14.05 -10.73 -17.99
C GLU A 161 13.97 -11.00 -16.49
N ASP A 162 12.83 -10.72 -15.85
CA ASP A 162 12.62 -10.95 -14.43
C ASP A 162 12.17 -12.40 -14.14
N LEU A 163 11.85 -13.19 -15.16
CA LEU A 163 11.18 -14.49 -14.99
C LEU A 163 12.04 -15.67 -15.45
N HIS A 164 12.33 -16.56 -14.51
CA HIS A 164 12.85 -17.89 -14.76
C HIS A 164 11.76 -18.94 -14.49
N MET A 165 11.53 -19.82 -15.47
CA MET A 165 10.57 -20.92 -15.33
C MET A 165 11.19 -22.27 -15.67
N ASN A 166 10.43 -23.32 -15.44
CA ASN A 166 10.85 -24.68 -15.69
C ASN A 166 10.82 -25.01 -17.19
N ALA A 167 11.96 -25.47 -17.73
CA ALA A 167 12.05 -25.90 -19.12
C ALA A 167 11.38 -27.26 -19.38
N ALA A 168 11.15 -28.06 -18.33
CA ALA A 168 10.39 -29.30 -18.41
C ALA A 168 8.87 -29.06 -18.29
N ASP A 169 8.09 -30.14 -18.30
CA ASP A 169 6.65 -30.08 -18.07
C ASP A 169 6.34 -29.94 -16.56
N TRP A 170 5.05 -29.83 -16.22
CA TRP A 170 4.57 -29.73 -14.84
C TRP A 170 5.16 -30.80 -13.93
N GLU A 171 5.54 -30.40 -12.71
CA GLU A 171 6.02 -31.27 -11.62
C GLU A 171 7.36 -32.00 -11.90
N GLU A 172 7.88 -31.95 -13.13
CA GLU A 172 9.16 -32.55 -13.51
C GLU A 172 10.32 -31.57 -13.34
N GLY A 173 11.39 -31.97 -12.64
CA GLY A 173 12.62 -31.16 -12.58
C GLY A 173 12.52 -29.83 -11.84
N VAL A 174 11.46 -29.59 -11.05
CA VAL A 174 11.21 -28.31 -10.37
C VAL A 174 12.40 -27.86 -9.51
N LEU A 175 13.00 -28.76 -8.72
CA LEU A 175 14.15 -28.41 -7.87
C LEU A 175 15.36 -27.95 -8.70
N ASP A 176 15.66 -28.65 -9.80
CA ASP A 176 16.76 -28.31 -10.68
C ASP A 176 16.51 -26.98 -11.41
N ALA A 177 15.27 -26.73 -11.83
CA ALA A 177 14.86 -25.45 -12.42
C ALA A 177 15.02 -24.29 -11.42
N LYS A 178 14.62 -24.47 -10.15
CA LYS A 178 14.78 -23.44 -9.11
C LYS A 178 16.24 -23.09 -8.86
N ILE A 179 17.13 -24.09 -8.82
CA ILE A 179 18.58 -23.91 -8.71
C ILE A 179 19.12 -23.20 -9.96
N ALA A 180 18.68 -23.61 -11.15
CA ALA A 180 19.07 -23.01 -12.41
C ALA A 180 18.67 -21.52 -12.49
N GLY A 181 17.50 -21.16 -11.96
CA GLY A 181 17.04 -19.78 -11.89
C GLY A 181 17.94 -18.89 -11.05
N VAL A 182 18.30 -19.33 -9.84
CA VAL A 182 19.26 -18.61 -8.98
C VAL A 182 20.57 -18.38 -9.72
N ARG A 183 21.12 -19.43 -10.35
CA ARG A 183 22.39 -19.35 -11.09
C ARG A 183 22.28 -18.46 -12.33
N SER A 184 21.17 -18.52 -13.05
CA SER A 184 20.92 -17.70 -14.24
C SER A 184 20.96 -16.22 -13.89
N PHE A 185 20.22 -15.79 -12.86
CA PHE A 185 20.23 -14.39 -12.43
C PHE A 185 21.61 -13.95 -11.89
N GLN A 186 22.33 -14.83 -11.19
CA GLN A 186 23.72 -14.55 -10.79
C GLN A 186 24.64 -14.35 -12.01
N GLN A 187 24.49 -15.15 -13.06
CA GLN A 187 25.25 -14.99 -14.30
C GLN A 187 24.92 -13.71 -15.05
N GLN A 188 23.70 -13.19 -14.89
CA GLN A 188 23.29 -11.87 -15.40
C GLN A 188 23.87 -10.70 -14.59
N GLY A 189 24.59 -10.98 -13.50
CA GLY A 189 25.27 -9.98 -12.68
C GLY A 189 24.52 -9.57 -11.42
N TYR A 190 23.38 -10.21 -11.11
CA TYR A 190 22.65 -9.92 -9.88
C TYR A 190 23.26 -10.63 -8.67
N ARG A 191 23.42 -9.90 -7.56
CA ARG A 191 23.62 -10.51 -6.25
C ARG A 191 22.25 -10.84 -5.65
N ILE A 192 21.90 -12.13 -5.68
CA ILE A 192 20.69 -12.62 -5.02
C ILE A 192 20.89 -12.51 -3.51
N PHE A 193 20.06 -11.71 -2.84
CA PHE A 193 20.18 -11.50 -1.39
C PHE A 193 19.09 -12.21 -0.59
N ALA A 194 17.96 -12.53 -1.22
CA ALA A 194 16.86 -13.25 -0.59
C ALA A 194 16.07 -14.10 -1.59
N VAL A 195 15.53 -15.21 -1.11
CA VAL A 195 14.60 -16.08 -1.84
C VAL A 195 13.37 -16.35 -0.98
N VAL A 196 12.19 -16.10 -1.54
CA VAL A 196 10.90 -16.38 -0.92
C VAL A 196 10.24 -17.54 -1.65
N ASP A 197 9.96 -18.62 -0.94
CA ASP A 197 9.34 -19.83 -1.49
C ASP A 197 8.48 -20.51 -0.42
N ASN A 198 7.39 -21.15 -0.81
CA ASN A 198 6.52 -21.91 0.10
C ASN A 198 7.00 -23.35 0.29
N GLU A 199 7.84 -23.90 -0.61
CA GLU A 199 8.31 -25.29 -0.55
C GLU A 199 9.62 -25.43 0.25
N PRO A 200 9.59 -26.12 1.41
CA PRO A 200 10.80 -26.35 2.22
C PRO A 200 11.94 -27.05 1.47
N GLU A 201 11.63 -27.94 0.54
CA GLU A 201 12.62 -28.67 -0.24
C GLU A 201 13.39 -27.75 -1.18
N VAL A 202 12.70 -26.80 -1.83
CA VAL A 202 13.34 -25.77 -2.67
C VAL A 202 14.33 -24.94 -1.84
N LEU A 203 13.89 -24.44 -0.68
CA LEU A 203 14.75 -23.65 0.20
C LEU A 203 15.97 -24.43 0.69
N LYS A 204 15.82 -25.74 0.94
CA LYS A 204 16.94 -26.60 1.31
C LYS A 204 17.93 -26.74 0.15
N SER A 205 17.45 -27.00 -1.06
CA SER A 205 18.30 -27.08 -2.25
C SER A 205 19.05 -25.78 -2.55
N ILE A 206 18.42 -24.62 -2.32
CA ILE A 206 19.09 -23.33 -2.45
C ILE A 206 20.14 -23.13 -1.33
N ALA A 207 19.86 -23.58 -0.11
CA ALA A 207 20.84 -23.54 0.98
C ALA A 207 22.11 -24.36 0.66
N ASP A 208 21.98 -25.47 -0.07
CA ASP A 208 23.09 -26.36 -0.42
C ASP A 208 24.04 -25.71 -1.47
N ILE A 209 23.53 -24.83 -2.34
CA ILE A 209 24.34 -24.08 -3.31
C ILE A 209 24.86 -22.73 -2.77
N ASP A 210 24.39 -22.30 -1.59
CA ASP A 210 24.84 -21.12 -0.87
C ASP A 210 25.47 -21.50 0.50
N PRO A 211 26.67 -22.13 0.48
CA PRO A 211 27.31 -22.56 1.71
C PRO A 211 27.67 -21.37 2.63
N GLN A 212 27.96 -20.21 2.04
CA GLN A 212 28.31 -18.99 2.78
C GLN A 212 27.09 -18.39 3.49
N GLY A 213 25.87 -18.65 3.00
CA GLY A 213 24.63 -18.15 3.59
C GLY A 213 24.44 -16.66 3.33
N GLU A 214 24.83 -16.19 2.15
CA GLU A 214 24.58 -14.82 1.71
C GLU A 214 23.10 -14.58 1.39
N ILE A 215 22.39 -15.64 0.96
CA ILE A 215 20.98 -15.60 0.58
C ILE A 215 20.13 -15.84 1.83
N LEU A 216 19.29 -14.86 2.18
CA LEU A 216 18.24 -15.05 3.18
C LEU A 216 17.13 -15.92 2.61
N LEU A 217 16.89 -17.06 3.25
CA LEU A 217 15.82 -17.99 2.87
C LEU A 217 14.54 -17.66 3.65
N LEU A 218 13.47 -17.33 2.93
CA LEU A 218 12.18 -16.96 3.48
C LEU A 218 11.13 -18.00 3.10
N HIS A 219 10.65 -18.74 4.10
CA HIS A 219 9.58 -19.71 3.93
C HIS A 219 8.21 -19.06 4.10
N ALA A 220 7.51 -18.89 2.97
CA ALA A 220 6.11 -18.50 2.94
C ALA A 220 5.27 -19.66 3.52
N ASN A 221 4.79 -19.48 4.74
CA ASN A 221 4.07 -20.50 5.47
C ASN A 221 2.59 -20.56 5.05
N THR A 222 2.38 -21.06 3.83
CA THR A 222 1.07 -21.24 3.19
C THR A 222 0.81 -22.74 2.99
N LEU A 223 0.10 -23.12 1.93
CA LEU A 223 -0.10 -24.51 1.54
C LEU A 223 1.10 -24.95 0.68
N PHE A 224 1.65 -26.13 0.96
CA PHE A 224 2.80 -26.71 0.25
C PHE A 224 2.73 -28.23 0.27
N GLU A 225 3.36 -28.87 -0.71
CA GLU A 225 3.28 -30.30 -1.00
C GLU A 225 4.20 -31.15 -0.09
N SER A 226 5.38 -30.62 0.23
CA SER A 226 6.42 -31.34 0.97
C SER A 226 5.96 -31.83 2.35
N LYS A 227 6.00 -33.15 2.61
CA LYS A 227 5.70 -33.73 3.94
C LYS A 227 6.89 -33.59 4.89
N ARG A 228 6.74 -32.79 5.95
CA ARG A 228 7.61 -32.77 7.16
C ARG A 228 9.11 -32.68 6.88
N VAL A 229 9.54 -31.82 5.94
CA VAL A 229 10.95 -31.46 5.79
C VAL A 229 11.30 -30.38 6.81
N HIS A 230 12.43 -30.56 7.52
CA HIS A 230 12.91 -29.54 8.42
C HIS A 230 13.46 -28.37 7.61
N LEU A 231 12.93 -27.17 7.84
CA LEU A 231 13.45 -25.95 7.25
C LEU A 231 14.95 -25.79 7.58
N PRO A 232 15.76 -25.24 6.65
CA PRO A 232 17.14 -24.88 6.94
C PRO A 232 17.22 -24.02 8.20
N ARG A 233 18.25 -24.23 9.04
CA ARG A 233 18.41 -23.51 10.32
C ARG A 233 18.43 -21.99 10.18
N ARG A 234 18.84 -21.48 9.01
CA ARG A 234 18.96 -20.06 8.68
C ARG A 234 17.69 -19.47 8.04
N ALA A 235 16.67 -20.29 7.78
CA ALA A 235 15.44 -19.84 7.15
C ALA A 235 14.53 -19.10 8.14
N ALA A 236 13.97 -17.98 7.72
CA ALA A 236 12.91 -17.28 8.42
C ALA A 236 11.55 -17.70 7.87
N ARG A 237 10.54 -17.85 8.73
CA ARG A 237 9.20 -18.34 8.36
C ARG A 237 8.14 -17.33 8.77
N GLY A 238 7.21 -17.03 7.88
CA GLY A 238 6.05 -16.19 8.15
C GLY A 238 4.94 -16.39 7.13
N ASN A 239 3.78 -15.78 7.35
CA ASN A 239 2.58 -15.92 6.50
C ASN A 239 1.86 -14.58 6.25
N THR A 240 2.47 -13.47 6.62
CA THR A 240 1.89 -12.12 6.46
C THR A 240 2.94 -11.16 5.93
N TYR A 241 2.57 -10.34 4.95
CA TYR A 241 3.47 -9.38 4.30
C TYR A 241 3.25 -7.95 4.82
N HIS A 242 3.40 -7.75 6.13
CA HIS A 242 3.19 -6.43 6.74
C HIS A 242 4.32 -5.46 6.41
N LEU A 243 3.97 -4.31 5.84
CA LEU A 243 4.93 -3.25 5.51
C LEU A 243 5.51 -2.60 6.77
N THR A 244 4.75 -2.57 7.88
CA THR A 244 5.21 -1.94 9.13
C THR A 244 6.50 -2.54 9.68
N GLU A 245 6.72 -3.83 9.45
CA GLU A 245 7.94 -4.53 9.87
C GLU A 245 9.06 -4.44 8.82
N LEU A 246 8.70 -4.15 7.56
CA LEU A 246 9.63 -4.08 6.42
C LEU A 246 10.23 -2.68 6.22
N ILE A 247 9.40 -1.64 6.32
CA ILE A 247 9.74 -0.26 5.96
C ILE A 247 9.85 0.59 7.23
N PRO A 248 11.07 0.85 7.73
CA PRO A 248 11.27 1.84 8.79
C PRO A 248 11.13 3.26 8.23
N GLU A 249 10.78 4.22 9.09
CA GLU A 249 10.60 5.63 8.72
C GLU A 249 11.76 6.21 7.91
N LYS A 250 13.01 5.90 8.28
CA LYS A 250 14.23 6.40 7.62
C LYS A 250 14.37 5.99 6.15
N LEU A 251 13.61 4.99 5.70
CA LEU A 251 13.63 4.52 4.32
C LEU A 251 12.48 5.09 3.48
N LEU A 252 11.60 5.92 4.04
CA LEU A 252 10.50 6.49 3.26
C LEU A 252 11.01 7.29 2.03
N PRO A 253 10.33 7.20 0.88
CA PRO A 253 10.76 7.89 -0.34
C PRO A 253 10.82 9.41 -0.13
N PRO A 254 11.95 10.08 -0.44
CA PRO A 254 12.12 11.51 -0.17
C PRO A 254 11.27 12.42 -1.07
N ARG A 255 10.65 11.86 -2.13
CA ARG A 255 9.84 12.61 -3.10
C ARG A 255 8.39 12.81 -2.66
N VAL A 256 7.92 12.05 -1.68
CA VAL A 256 6.56 12.17 -1.14
C VAL A 256 6.59 13.15 0.03
N GLN A 257 5.80 14.22 -0.04
CA GLN A 257 5.69 15.16 1.06
C GLN A 257 4.72 14.63 2.14
N PHE A 258 5.12 14.67 3.39
CA PHE A 258 4.27 14.26 4.51
C PHE A 258 3.64 15.46 5.19
N VAL A 259 2.34 15.36 5.47
CA VAL A 259 1.53 16.44 6.05
C VAL A 259 0.86 15.94 7.33
N TRP A 260 1.25 16.53 8.46
CA TRP A 260 0.67 16.20 9.77
C TRP A 260 -0.71 16.81 9.90
N HIS A 261 -1.72 15.95 9.98
CA HIS A 261 -3.12 16.35 10.02
C HIS A 261 -3.54 16.87 11.40
N GLY A 262 -4.41 17.89 11.40
CA GLY A 262 -5.15 18.33 12.58
C GLY A 262 -4.30 18.95 13.68
N VAL A 263 -3.29 19.76 13.33
CA VAL A 263 -2.47 20.52 14.30
C VAL A 263 -3.29 21.69 14.85
N ASN A 264 -4.36 21.36 15.57
CA ASN A 264 -5.39 22.28 16.02
C ASN A 264 -5.33 22.59 17.52
N ASP A 265 -4.47 21.89 18.26
CA ASP A 265 -4.31 22.08 19.69
C ASP A 265 -2.82 22.13 20.05
N ARG A 266 -2.51 22.75 21.19
CA ARG A 266 -1.13 22.93 21.67
C ARG A 266 -0.40 21.60 21.88
N ALA A 267 -1.09 20.51 22.21
CA ALA A 267 -0.45 19.22 22.41
C ALA A 267 -0.06 18.58 21.08
N ASN A 268 -0.92 18.62 20.07
CA ASN A 268 -0.61 18.12 18.74
C ASN A 268 0.48 18.99 18.07
N LEU A 269 0.46 20.31 18.27
CA LEU A 269 1.55 21.21 17.83
C LEU A 269 2.90 20.81 18.43
N ARG A 270 2.97 20.50 19.73
CA ARG A 270 4.20 20.00 20.36
C ARG A 270 4.69 18.68 19.75
N GLN A 271 3.79 17.73 19.48
CA GLN A 271 4.15 16.46 18.83
C GLN A 271 4.67 16.68 17.41
N PHE A 272 3.99 17.52 16.62
CA PHE A 272 4.42 17.90 15.29
C PHE A 272 5.81 18.54 15.29
N LEU A 273 6.06 19.51 16.17
CA LEU A 273 7.36 20.21 16.23
C LEU A 273 8.52 19.28 16.60
N ALA A 274 8.25 18.21 17.36
CA ALA A 274 9.23 17.19 17.71
C ALA A 274 9.49 16.17 16.57
N SER A 275 8.70 16.19 15.49
CA SER A 275 8.83 15.29 14.35
C SER A 275 9.73 15.86 13.25
N ASN A 276 10.13 15.02 12.28
CA ASN A 276 10.82 15.48 11.07
C ASN A 276 9.86 15.95 9.96
N ILE A 277 8.56 16.02 10.24
CA ILE A 277 7.54 16.35 9.23
C ILE A 277 7.50 17.85 8.99
N ARG A 278 7.51 18.26 7.71
CA ARG A 278 7.61 19.68 7.35
C ARG A 278 6.28 20.43 7.46
N TRP A 279 5.18 19.79 7.04
CA TRP A 279 3.89 20.45 6.87
C TRP A 279 2.96 20.17 8.05
N ALA A 280 2.51 21.23 8.70
CA ALA A 280 1.40 21.19 9.66
C ALA A 280 0.10 21.58 8.95
N GLU A 281 -0.92 20.73 9.03
CA GLU A 281 -2.26 21.09 8.60
C GLU A 281 -3.06 21.68 9.77
N CYS A 282 -3.60 22.86 9.55
CA CYS A 282 -4.39 23.61 10.51
C CYS A 282 -5.80 23.81 9.94
N ASP A 283 -6.81 23.31 10.65
CA ASP A 283 -8.22 23.50 10.31
C ASP A 283 -8.69 24.86 10.82
N VAL A 284 -8.92 25.82 9.93
CA VAL A 284 -9.19 27.21 10.35
C VAL A 284 -10.67 27.51 10.37
N HIS A 285 -11.16 28.04 11.50
CA HIS A 285 -12.50 28.61 11.63
C HIS A 285 -12.46 30.00 12.25
N LEU A 286 -13.58 30.71 12.10
CA LEU A 286 -13.88 31.85 12.96
C LEU A 286 -14.34 31.33 14.33
N ASP A 287 -13.97 32.03 15.39
CA ASP A 287 -14.53 31.82 16.71
C ASP A 287 -16.06 32.07 16.71
N PRO A 288 -16.80 31.67 17.77
CA PRO A 288 -18.25 31.86 17.83
C PRO A 288 -18.70 33.32 17.69
N THR A 289 -17.84 34.30 18.01
CA THR A 289 -18.16 35.73 17.88
C THR A 289 -17.83 36.29 16.49
N GLY A 290 -17.07 35.55 15.66
CA GLY A 290 -16.61 35.98 14.35
C GLY A 290 -15.43 36.96 14.38
N SER A 291 -14.86 37.21 15.56
CA SER A 291 -13.79 38.18 15.79
C SER A 291 -12.40 37.60 15.52
N GLU A 292 -12.15 36.35 15.91
CA GLU A 292 -10.82 35.74 15.89
C GLU A 292 -10.75 34.49 15.00
N LEU A 293 -9.53 34.17 14.55
CA LEU A 293 -9.24 32.94 13.82
C LEU A 293 -8.70 31.89 14.78
N ILE A 294 -9.43 30.78 14.90
CA ILE A 294 -9.10 29.66 15.78
C ILE A 294 -8.83 28.40 14.97
N LEU A 295 -8.09 27.47 15.57
CA LEU A 295 -7.89 26.15 15.01
C LEU A 295 -8.87 25.15 15.62
N ARG A 296 -9.68 24.52 14.77
CA ARG A 296 -10.70 23.55 15.17
C ARG A 296 -11.12 22.70 13.97
N HIS A 297 -11.24 21.39 14.12
CA HIS A 297 -11.72 20.57 13.01
C HIS A 297 -13.24 20.69 12.81
N ASP A 298 -14.03 20.35 13.84
CA ASP A 298 -15.50 20.34 13.78
C ASP A 298 -16.09 21.76 13.83
N SER A 299 -17.09 22.03 13.01
CA SER A 299 -17.91 23.25 13.13
C SER A 299 -18.71 23.25 14.45
N PHE A 300 -18.99 24.44 14.99
CA PHE A 300 -19.85 24.60 16.18
C PHE A 300 -21.27 24.03 16.03
N THR A 301 -21.79 23.90 14.80
CA THR A 301 -23.09 23.26 14.54
C THR A 301 -23.04 21.75 14.78
N LYS A 302 -21.91 21.11 14.47
CA LYS A 302 -21.72 19.65 14.60
C LYS A 302 -21.29 19.28 16.02
N THR A 303 -20.38 20.07 16.60
CA THR A 303 -19.85 19.88 17.94
C THR A 303 -19.94 21.22 18.67
N PRO A 304 -20.95 21.41 19.54
CA PRO A 304 -21.10 22.64 20.32
C PRO A 304 -19.91 22.91 21.24
N LEU A 305 -19.76 24.17 21.61
CA LEU A 305 -18.75 24.69 22.53
C LEU A 305 -18.83 23.99 23.91
N ALA A 306 -17.75 23.32 24.34
CA ALA A 306 -17.65 22.89 25.74
C ALA A 306 -17.22 24.06 26.64
N ALA A 307 -17.62 24.04 27.91
CA ALA A 307 -17.44 25.16 28.83
C ALA A 307 -15.96 25.44 29.19
N ASP A 308 -15.09 24.47 28.99
CA ASP A 308 -13.66 24.46 29.32
C ASP A 308 -12.78 24.19 28.08
N GLU A 309 -13.32 24.32 26.88
CA GLU A 309 -12.57 24.09 25.64
C GLU A 309 -11.53 25.22 25.44
N GLU A 310 -10.24 24.88 25.53
CA GLU A 310 -9.14 25.77 25.16
C GLU A 310 -8.84 25.68 23.65
N TRP A 311 -8.69 26.84 23.02
CA TRP A 311 -8.34 26.96 21.59
C TRP A 311 -6.88 27.29 21.41
N LEU A 312 -6.32 26.81 20.31
CA LEU A 312 -5.13 27.38 19.71
C LEU A 312 -5.59 28.43 18.68
N GLY A 313 -5.14 29.67 18.84
CA GLY A 313 -5.35 30.71 17.83
C GLY A 313 -4.47 30.46 16.60
N LEU A 314 -4.96 30.84 15.41
CA LEU A 314 -4.15 30.71 14.18
C LEU A 314 -2.87 31.56 14.28
N GLU A 315 -2.95 32.75 14.87
CA GLU A 315 -1.82 33.66 15.05
C GLU A 315 -0.69 33.01 15.88
N GLU A 316 -1.03 32.42 17.03
CA GLU A 316 -0.09 31.67 17.88
C GLU A 316 0.55 30.48 17.13
N ALA A 317 -0.24 29.76 16.33
CA ALA A 317 0.25 28.64 15.54
C ALA A 317 1.23 29.11 14.44
N LEU A 318 0.86 30.14 13.67
CA LEU A 318 1.70 30.68 12.58
C LEU A 318 3.03 31.22 13.12
N GLU A 319 3.01 31.97 14.22
CA GLU A 319 4.22 32.45 14.90
C GLU A 319 5.14 31.28 15.28
N THR A 320 4.56 30.25 15.91
CA THR A 320 5.30 29.09 16.36
C THR A 320 5.90 28.31 15.19
N LEU A 321 5.12 28.05 14.14
CA LEU A 321 5.58 27.33 12.95
C LEU A 321 6.71 28.09 12.25
N ARG A 322 6.58 29.41 12.12
CA ARG A 322 7.60 30.25 11.50
C ARG A 322 8.91 30.23 12.29
N ALA A 323 8.83 30.38 13.61
CA ALA A 323 9.99 30.34 14.50
C ALA A 323 10.77 29.00 14.42
N HIS A 324 10.09 27.91 14.04
CA HIS A 324 10.69 26.58 13.90
C HIS A 324 10.96 26.18 12.44
N ASN A 325 10.85 27.10 11.47
CA ASN A 325 11.01 26.85 10.04
C ASN A 325 10.13 25.70 9.52
N ARG A 326 8.87 25.66 9.95
CA ARG A 326 7.86 24.69 9.49
C ARG A 326 6.94 25.33 8.46
N ALA A 327 6.43 24.52 7.54
CA ALA A 327 5.47 24.92 6.53
C ALA A 327 4.04 24.71 7.03
N VAL A 328 3.08 25.44 6.45
CA VAL A 328 1.68 25.41 6.89
C VAL A 328 0.74 25.08 5.74
N LYS A 329 -0.17 24.13 6.00
CA LYS A 329 -1.33 23.83 5.17
C LYS A 329 -2.57 24.34 5.90
N LEU A 330 -3.23 25.36 5.34
CA LEU A 330 -4.42 25.97 5.89
C LEU A 330 -5.65 25.33 5.25
N ASP A 331 -6.42 24.57 6.03
CA ASP A 331 -7.70 24.03 5.57
C ASP A 331 -8.82 25.05 5.78
N LEU A 332 -9.31 25.59 4.67
CA LEU A 332 -10.28 26.68 4.58
C LEU A 332 -11.70 26.11 4.74
N LYS A 333 -12.19 26.08 5.99
CA LYS A 333 -13.49 25.50 6.30
C LYS A 333 -14.67 26.40 5.90
N ALA A 334 -14.46 27.68 5.62
CA ALA A 334 -15.46 28.59 5.08
C ALA A 334 -14.87 29.54 4.03
N GLY A 335 -15.73 30.17 3.24
CA GLY A 335 -15.34 31.25 2.32
C GLY A 335 -15.53 32.65 2.96
N GLY A 336 -15.40 33.69 2.13
CA GLY A 336 -15.71 35.07 2.54
C GLY A 336 -14.69 35.65 3.52
N VAL A 337 -15.19 36.28 4.60
CA VAL A 337 -14.39 37.00 5.62
C VAL A 337 -13.30 36.13 6.25
N LEU A 338 -13.52 34.80 6.36
CA LEU A 338 -12.50 33.88 6.86
C LEU A 338 -11.21 33.96 6.03
N VAL A 339 -11.34 33.87 4.70
CA VAL A 339 -10.20 33.86 3.79
C VAL A 339 -9.48 35.20 3.84
N ASP A 340 -10.22 36.31 3.86
CA ASP A 340 -9.63 37.65 3.92
C ASP A 340 -8.77 37.83 5.20
N LYS A 341 -9.29 37.42 6.36
CA LYS A 341 -8.52 37.47 7.63
C LYS A 341 -7.30 36.53 7.63
N ILE A 342 -7.41 35.37 6.99
CA ILE A 342 -6.29 34.42 6.88
C ILE A 342 -5.17 35.03 6.05
N LEU A 343 -5.49 35.64 4.91
CA LEU A 343 -4.50 36.28 4.04
C LEU A 343 -3.78 37.43 4.76
N GLU A 344 -4.51 38.27 5.50
CA GLU A 344 -3.91 39.33 6.32
C GLU A 344 -2.89 38.79 7.34
N LEU A 345 -3.16 37.63 7.95
CA LEU A 345 -2.21 36.99 8.88
C LEU A 345 -1.03 36.36 8.13
N VAL A 346 -1.28 35.64 7.04
CA VAL A 346 -0.22 35.01 6.23
C VAL A 346 0.78 36.06 5.74
N ASP A 347 0.30 37.19 5.22
CA ASP A 347 1.12 38.31 4.78
C ASP A 347 1.94 38.93 5.92
N ARG A 348 1.32 39.07 7.11
CA ARG A 348 1.99 39.60 8.30
C ARG A 348 3.17 38.72 8.75
N TYR A 349 3.02 37.40 8.70
CA TYR A 349 4.05 36.46 9.14
C TYR A 349 5.10 36.13 8.07
N GLY A 350 4.85 36.50 6.80
CA GLY A 350 5.85 36.45 5.73
C GLY A 350 6.42 35.05 5.50
N PHE A 351 5.54 34.05 5.37
CA PHE A 351 5.93 32.72 4.92
C PHE A 351 6.42 32.79 3.46
N ALA A 352 7.40 31.95 3.12
CA ALA A 352 7.78 31.77 1.72
C ALA A 352 6.62 31.08 0.98
N GLU A 353 6.45 31.37 -0.31
CA GLU A 353 5.35 30.80 -1.09
C GLU A 353 5.39 29.28 -1.10
N GLU A 354 6.60 28.67 -1.18
CA GLU A 354 6.78 27.22 -1.13
C GLU A 354 6.48 26.58 0.24
N ASP A 355 6.29 27.39 1.30
CA ASP A 355 5.90 26.97 2.65
C ASP A 355 4.42 27.23 2.95
N LEU A 356 3.66 27.70 1.96
CA LEU A 356 2.24 27.97 2.04
C LEU A 356 1.44 26.97 1.20
N TRP A 357 0.37 26.47 1.82
CA TRP A 357 -0.58 25.59 1.16
C TRP A 357 -2.00 25.93 1.60
N PHE A 358 -2.84 26.31 0.65
CA PHE A 358 -4.27 26.53 0.84
C PHE A 358 -5.05 25.30 0.39
N ASN A 359 -5.86 24.73 1.27
CA ASN A 359 -6.76 23.62 0.97
C ASN A 359 -8.21 24.07 1.16
N GLY A 360 -9.10 23.72 0.24
CA GLY A 360 -10.53 24.00 0.46
C GLY A 360 -11.45 23.44 -0.61
N ASN A 361 -12.72 23.29 -0.25
CA ASN A 361 -13.74 22.80 -1.18
C ASN A 361 -14.06 23.85 -2.25
N VAL A 362 -14.14 23.40 -3.50
CA VAL A 362 -14.47 24.28 -4.64
C VAL A 362 -15.80 25.00 -4.47
N GLU A 363 -16.80 24.35 -3.85
CA GLU A 363 -18.12 24.95 -3.59
C GLU A 363 -18.04 26.15 -2.62
N ARG A 364 -17.07 26.14 -1.70
CA ARG A 364 -16.89 27.18 -0.68
C ARG A 364 -16.03 28.32 -1.18
N LEU A 365 -14.96 28.00 -1.91
CA LEU A 365 -14.02 28.99 -2.42
C LEU A 365 -14.55 29.64 -3.71
N GLN A 366 -15.17 28.86 -4.60
CA GLN A 366 -15.62 29.28 -5.92
C GLN A 366 -14.45 29.77 -6.81
N GLU A 367 -14.72 30.01 -8.09
CA GLU A 367 -13.70 30.40 -9.07
C GLU A 367 -12.96 31.68 -8.65
N HIS A 368 -13.68 32.72 -8.19
CA HIS A 368 -13.07 34.01 -7.92
C HIS A 368 -12.05 33.96 -6.78
N ARG A 369 -12.31 33.23 -5.69
CA ARG A 369 -11.33 33.11 -4.59
C ARG A 369 -10.16 32.21 -4.96
N LEU A 370 -10.38 31.14 -5.71
CA LEU A 370 -9.28 30.29 -6.19
C LEU A 370 -8.31 31.10 -7.06
N ARG A 371 -8.85 31.91 -7.99
CA ARG A 371 -8.04 32.82 -8.81
C ARG A 371 -7.33 33.89 -8.00
N GLN A 372 -7.99 34.43 -6.97
CA GLN A 372 -7.38 35.40 -6.06
C GLN A 372 -6.19 34.76 -5.32
N LEU A 373 -6.38 33.61 -4.67
CA LEU A 373 -5.32 32.90 -3.95
C LEU A 373 -4.12 32.59 -4.86
N ALA A 374 -4.39 32.15 -6.09
CA ALA A 374 -3.34 31.85 -7.06
C ALA A 374 -2.62 33.11 -7.58
N ALA A 375 -3.28 34.26 -7.61
CA ALA A 375 -2.67 35.53 -8.01
C ALA A 375 -1.85 36.17 -6.87
N ASP A 376 -2.37 36.12 -5.65
CA ASP A 376 -1.75 36.69 -4.45
C ASP A 376 -0.55 35.84 -3.97
N HIS A 377 -0.59 34.52 -4.20
CA HIS A 377 0.47 33.57 -3.80
C HIS A 377 0.80 32.55 -4.91
N PRO A 378 1.46 32.96 -6.00
CA PRO A 378 1.68 32.13 -7.18
C PRO A 378 2.54 30.86 -6.95
N GLY A 379 3.45 30.87 -5.98
CA GLY A 379 4.27 29.72 -5.61
C GLY A 379 3.66 28.80 -4.54
N ALA A 380 2.50 29.16 -3.97
CA ALA A 380 1.83 28.35 -2.96
C ALA A 380 1.13 27.14 -3.56
N ILE A 381 0.91 26.11 -2.74
CA ILE A 381 0.07 24.98 -3.14
C ILE A 381 -1.39 25.38 -2.97
N LEU A 382 -2.17 25.32 -4.05
CA LEU A 382 -3.62 25.49 -4.02
C LEU A 382 -4.27 24.15 -4.31
N GLN A 383 -4.88 23.57 -3.28
CA GLN A 383 -5.47 22.25 -3.33
C GLN A 383 -6.99 22.25 -3.16
N VAL A 384 -7.65 21.39 -3.93
CA VAL A 384 -9.07 21.05 -3.74
C VAL A 384 -9.28 19.53 -3.65
N PRO A 385 -10.17 19.05 -2.75
CA PRO A 385 -10.59 17.66 -2.73
C PRO A 385 -11.50 17.33 -3.91
N VAL A 386 -11.32 16.15 -4.50
CA VAL A 386 -12.02 15.74 -5.74
C VAL A 386 -12.63 14.34 -5.66
N ASP A 387 -12.84 13.81 -4.46
CA ASP A 387 -13.44 12.49 -4.24
C ASP A 387 -14.80 12.31 -4.93
N PHE A 388 -15.58 13.40 -5.00
CA PHE A 388 -16.88 13.41 -5.66
C PHE A 388 -16.80 13.15 -7.18
N LEU A 389 -15.62 13.28 -7.80
CA LEU A 389 -15.40 12.97 -9.21
C LEU A 389 -15.15 11.48 -9.46
N PHE A 390 -14.94 10.65 -8.43
CA PHE A 390 -14.65 9.22 -8.60
C PHE A 390 -15.62 8.50 -9.57
N PRO A 391 -16.96 8.64 -9.45
CA PRO A 391 -17.88 7.99 -10.37
C PRO A 391 -17.70 8.44 -11.83
N LEU A 392 -17.35 9.71 -12.06
CA LEU A 392 -17.10 10.25 -13.39
C LEU A 392 -15.77 9.78 -13.95
N VAL A 393 -14.74 9.62 -13.13
CA VAL A 393 -13.45 9.08 -13.58
C VAL A 393 -13.61 7.67 -14.12
N GLN A 394 -14.47 6.86 -13.50
CA GLN A 394 -14.76 5.49 -13.94
C GLN A 394 -15.69 5.44 -15.17
N SER A 395 -16.76 6.24 -15.18
CA SER A 395 -17.82 6.12 -16.19
C SER A 395 -17.68 7.08 -17.38
N ALA A 396 -17.07 8.25 -17.19
CA ALA A 396 -16.94 9.33 -18.17
C ALA A 396 -15.61 10.09 -17.99
N PRO A 397 -14.45 9.42 -18.16
CA PRO A 397 -13.13 9.95 -17.80
C PRO A 397 -12.80 11.30 -18.46
N GLN A 398 -13.23 11.52 -19.71
CA GLN A 398 -13.01 12.79 -20.39
C GLN A 398 -13.74 13.94 -19.69
N LYS A 399 -14.96 13.70 -19.17
CA LYS A 399 -15.73 14.71 -18.45
C LYS A 399 -15.11 15.04 -17.09
N ALA A 400 -14.63 14.03 -16.38
CA ALA A 400 -13.88 14.24 -15.14
C ALA A 400 -12.62 15.08 -15.39
N ARG A 401 -11.86 14.76 -16.45
CA ARG A 401 -10.68 15.54 -16.85
C ARG A 401 -11.02 16.99 -17.19
N GLU A 402 -12.08 17.25 -17.96
CA GLU A 402 -12.51 18.62 -18.26
C GLU A 402 -12.79 19.46 -16.99
N ILE A 403 -13.38 18.84 -15.97
CA ILE A 403 -13.65 19.51 -14.68
C ILE A 403 -12.34 19.82 -13.95
N LEU A 404 -11.39 18.87 -13.95
CA LEU A 404 -10.08 19.06 -13.33
C LEU A 404 -9.24 20.12 -14.06
N ASP A 405 -9.23 20.10 -15.39
CA ASP A 405 -8.57 21.11 -16.22
C ASP A 405 -9.18 22.50 -15.99
N MET A 406 -10.50 22.58 -15.81
CA MET A 406 -11.18 23.82 -15.41
C MET A 406 -10.70 24.32 -14.06
N PHE A 407 -10.62 23.47 -13.02
CA PHE A 407 -10.08 23.86 -11.71
C PHE A 407 -8.61 24.28 -11.80
N ALA A 408 -7.80 23.57 -12.60
CA ALA A 408 -6.42 23.94 -12.86
C ALA A 408 -6.31 25.32 -13.53
N SER A 409 -7.22 25.66 -14.45
CA SER A 409 -7.28 26.99 -15.08
C SER A 409 -7.63 28.12 -14.09
N TRP A 410 -8.15 27.79 -12.92
CA TRP A 410 -8.42 28.71 -11.82
C TRP A 410 -7.23 28.90 -10.89
N GLY A 411 -6.14 28.15 -11.11
CA GLY A 411 -4.91 28.20 -10.32
C GLY A 411 -4.69 27.02 -9.38
N VAL A 412 -5.61 26.04 -9.35
CA VAL A 412 -5.43 24.82 -8.57
C VAL A 412 -4.25 24.03 -9.14
N ASN A 413 -3.26 23.72 -8.30
CA ASN A 413 -2.06 23.00 -8.71
C ASN A 413 -1.91 21.64 -8.01
N ARG A 414 -2.82 21.31 -7.10
CA ARG A 414 -2.88 19.99 -6.45
C ARG A 414 -4.32 19.54 -6.24
N PHE A 415 -4.56 18.24 -6.35
CA PHE A 415 -5.84 17.64 -5.98
C PHE A 415 -5.67 16.70 -4.80
N SER A 416 -6.73 16.52 -4.00
CA SER A 416 -6.71 15.49 -2.95
C SER A 416 -7.80 14.45 -3.11
N ILE A 417 -7.45 13.21 -2.78
CA ILE A 417 -8.35 12.07 -2.74
C ILE A 417 -8.21 11.35 -1.40
N SER A 418 -9.32 10.89 -0.85
CA SER A 418 -9.42 10.10 0.36
C SER A 418 -8.98 8.68 0.06
N TRP A 419 -8.15 8.11 0.94
CA TRP A 419 -7.77 6.70 0.92
C TRP A 419 -8.98 5.76 1.04
N LEU A 420 -10.06 6.26 1.65
CA LEU A 420 -11.31 5.53 1.85
C LEU A 420 -12.22 5.53 0.62
N THR A 421 -11.85 6.22 -0.46
CA THR A 421 -12.61 6.21 -1.71
C THR A 421 -12.56 4.83 -2.35
N GLU A 422 -13.69 4.35 -2.86
CA GLU A 422 -13.77 3.06 -3.57
C GLU A 422 -12.79 3.07 -4.77
N ASP A 423 -12.14 1.93 -5.04
CA ASP A 423 -11.13 1.79 -6.10
C ASP A 423 -10.11 2.95 -6.18
N MET A 424 -9.72 3.50 -5.03
CA MET A 424 -8.82 4.66 -4.94
C MET A 424 -7.54 4.48 -5.75
N ARG A 425 -7.00 3.25 -5.85
CA ARG A 425 -5.81 2.94 -6.67
C ARG A 425 -6.05 3.23 -8.16
N ALA A 426 -7.19 2.82 -8.71
CA ALA A 426 -7.54 3.09 -10.11
C ALA A 426 -7.81 4.58 -10.34
N PHE A 427 -8.45 5.24 -9.39
CA PHE A 427 -8.65 6.69 -9.45
C PHE A 427 -7.31 7.44 -9.45
N PHE A 428 -6.43 7.12 -8.52
CA PHE A 428 -5.08 7.68 -8.43
C PHE A 428 -4.28 7.46 -9.73
N ASP A 429 -4.28 6.23 -10.27
CA ASP A 429 -3.60 5.92 -11.52
C ASP A 429 -4.11 6.76 -12.69
N GLN A 430 -5.41 7.03 -12.74
CA GLN A 430 -5.99 7.86 -13.80
C GLN A 430 -5.59 9.34 -13.65
N MET A 431 -5.54 9.86 -12.41
CA MET A 431 -5.07 11.22 -12.12
C MET A 431 -3.60 11.41 -12.49
N ASP A 432 -2.75 10.44 -12.15
CA ASP A 432 -1.32 10.46 -12.45
C ASP A 432 -1.06 10.39 -13.97
N ARG A 433 -1.84 9.57 -14.71
CA ARG A 433 -1.79 9.52 -16.19
C ARG A 433 -2.16 10.86 -16.84
N TRP A 434 -3.01 11.65 -16.19
CA TRP A 434 -3.33 13.00 -16.66
C TRP A 434 -2.28 14.05 -16.26
N GLY A 435 -1.28 13.66 -15.45
CA GLY A 435 -0.19 14.53 -15.02
C GLY A 435 -0.56 15.43 -13.84
N PHE A 436 -1.62 15.10 -13.09
CA PHE A 436 -2.03 15.87 -11.94
C PHE A 436 -1.25 15.48 -10.67
N GLU A 437 -0.82 16.48 -9.90
CA GLU A 437 -0.27 16.23 -8.56
C GLU A 437 -1.40 15.88 -7.58
N VAL A 438 -1.22 14.78 -6.84
CA VAL A 438 -2.23 14.28 -5.91
C VAL A 438 -1.69 14.19 -4.48
N ASN A 439 -2.51 14.64 -3.53
CA ASN A 439 -2.41 14.35 -2.11
C ASN A 439 -3.38 13.22 -1.73
N ILE A 440 -2.90 12.20 -1.02
CA ILE A 440 -3.78 11.18 -0.43
C ILE A 440 -4.03 11.52 1.04
N TYR A 441 -5.28 11.54 1.47
CA TYR A 441 -5.65 11.85 2.86
C TYR A 441 -6.55 10.76 3.47
N ASN A 442 -6.95 10.91 4.75
CA ASN A 442 -7.77 9.94 5.49
C ASN A 442 -7.15 8.54 5.59
N VAL A 443 -5.82 8.48 5.78
CA VAL A 443 -5.12 7.22 5.91
C VAL A 443 -5.13 6.75 7.38
N PRO A 444 -5.73 5.59 7.70
CA PRO A 444 -6.15 5.27 9.08
C PRO A 444 -5.04 4.75 10.00
N ASP A 445 -4.02 4.08 9.45
CA ASP A 445 -2.96 3.44 10.24
C ASP A 445 -1.64 3.41 9.47
N LEU A 446 -0.58 2.95 10.15
CA LEU A 446 0.76 2.90 9.59
C LEU A 446 0.85 1.98 8.36
N GLU A 447 0.15 0.86 8.35
CA GLU A 447 0.16 -0.06 7.21
C GLU A 447 -0.45 0.61 5.97
N SER A 448 -1.62 1.21 6.13
CA SER A 448 -2.30 1.97 5.07
C SER A 448 -1.48 3.19 4.63
N PHE A 449 -0.79 3.86 5.56
CA PHE A 449 0.12 4.97 5.26
C PHE A 449 1.26 4.52 4.35
N LEU A 450 1.91 3.41 4.69
CA LEU A 450 2.97 2.84 3.86
C LEU A 450 2.43 2.43 2.48
N GLN A 451 1.24 1.82 2.41
CA GLN A 451 0.61 1.48 1.13
C GLN A 451 0.32 2.72 0.27
N ALA A 452 -0.16 3.82 0.87
CA ALA A 452 -0.38 5.08 0.18
C ALA A 452 0.93 5.68 -0.33
N VAL A 453 1.99 5.65 0.47
CA VAL A 453 3.33 6.11 0.08
C VAL A 453 3.88 5.34 -1.12
N LEU A 454 3.64 4.02 -1.21
CA LEU A 454 4.12 3.18 -2.31
C LEU A 454 3.45 3.46 -3.67
N LEU A 455 2.31 4.14 -3.67
CA LEU A 455 1.71 4.69 -4.90
C LEU A 455 2.52 5.86 -5.46
N MET A 456 3.41 6.44 -4.65
CA MET A 456 4.23 7.62 -4.95
C MET A 456 3.39 8.87 -5.29
N PRO A 457 2.38 9.23 -4.48
CA PRO A 457 1.68 10.50 -4.64
C PRO A 457 2.64 11.67 -4.39
N ARG A 458 2.21 12.88 -4.74
CA ARG A 458 3.00 14.08 -4.42
C ARG A 458 3.07 14.33 -2.92
N SER A 459 1.99 13.99 -2.21
CA SER A 459 1.93 14.10 -0.76
C SER A 459 0.95 13.11 -0.11
N VAL A 460 1.14 12.88 1.19
CA VAL A 460 0.22 12.11 2.03
C VAL A 460 -0.09 12.89 3.30
N THR A 461 -1.37 13.11 3.57
CA THR A 461 -1.90 13.67 4.81
C THR A 461 -2.35 12.54 5.73
N ALA A 462 -1.81 12.51 6.95
CA ALA A 462 -2.16 11.53 7.96
C ALA A 462 -2.10 12.14 9.37
N ASP A 463 -2.75 11.48 10.32
CA ASP A 463 -2.73 11.91 11.73
C ASP A 463 -1.36 11.69 12.41
N PHE A 464 -0.47 10.91 11.80
CA PHE A 464 0.78 10.44 12.40
C PHE A 464 0.59 9.92 13.83
N ASN A 465 -0.45 9.10 14.02
CA ASN A 465 -0.60 8.28 15.21
C ASN A 465 0.03 6.90 14.95
N PHE A 466 1.36 6.88 14.86
CA PHE A 466 2.16 5.68 14.57
C PHE A 466 3.08 5.35 15.76
N PRO A 467 2.57 4.66 16.81
CA PRO A 467 3.37 4.32 17.99
C PRO A 467 4.63 3.51 17.68
N GLN A 468 4.64 2.76 16.58
CA GLN A 468 5.80 2.01 16.08
C GLN A 468 6.99 2.93 15.75
N TRP A 469 6.71 4.19 15.40
CA TRP A 469 7.70 5.23 15.12
C TRP A 469 7.70 6.33 16.18
N HIS A 470 7.08 6.09 17.33
CA HIS A 470 6.95 7.07 18.42
C HIS A 470 6.19 8.35 18.04
N TYR A 471 5.29 8.28 17.06
CA TYR A 471 4.36 9.36 16.77
C TYR A 471 3.01 9.11 17.44
N TYR A 472 2.50 10.14 18.12
CA TYR A 472 1.27 10.10 18.92
C TYR A 472 0.36 11.28 18.56
N GLY A 473 0.20 11.54 17.26
CA GLY A 473 -0.73 12.55 16.79
C GLY A 473 -2.17 12.24 17.22
N ARG A 474 -2.93 13.31 17.51
CA ARG A 474 -4.29 13.21 18.05
C ARG A 474 -5.38 13.18 16.99
N GLY A 475 -5.00 13.35 15.72
CA GLY A 475 -5.90 13.50 14.59
C GLY A 475 -6.85 14.70 14.71
N SER A 476 -7.93 14.67 13.93
CA SER A 476 -8.94 15.74 13.90
C SER A 476 -9.82 15.84 15.16
N GLY A 477 -9.80 14.84 16.04
CA GLY A 477 -10.61 14.83 17.26
C GLY A 477 -12.13 14.83 17.02
N GLU A 478 -12.62 14.16 15.96
CA GLU A 478 -14.04 14.15 15.62
C GLU A 478 -14.94 13.83 16.83
N ARG A 479 -15.96 14.68 17.06
CA ARG A 479 -16.90 14.59 18.19
C ARG A 479 -16.25 14.78 19.58
N GLY A 480 -15.11 15.48 19.65
CA GLY A 480 -14.43 15.79 20.91
C GLY A 480 -13.70 14.59 21.53
N ASN A 481 -13.54 13.48 20.80
CA ASN A 481 -12.76 12.33 21.25
C ASN A 481 -11.39 12.34 20.60
N HIS A 482 -10.34 12.54 21.40
CA HIS A 482 -8.97 12.26 20.97
C HIS A 482 -8.68 10.77 21.18
N PHE A 483 -8.09 10.10 20.18
CA PHE A 483 -7.64 8.72 20.34
C PHE A 483 -6.44 8.66 21.28
N GLU A 484 -6.67 8.48 22.58
CA GLU A 484 -5.61 8.15 23.54
C GLU A 484 -5.27 6.66 23.48
N TYR A 485 -3.99 6.33 23.29
CA TYR A 485 -3.52 4.95 23.42
C TYR A 485 -3.29 4.59 24.89
N ALA A 486 -4.08 3.65 25.39
CA ALA A 486 -3.61 2.69 26.39
C ALA A 486 -2.81 1.60 25.67
N LEU A 487 -1.57 1.35 26.10
CA LEU A 487 -0.73 0.23 25.66
C LEU A 487 -1.44 -1.11 25.94
N ARG A 488 -2.32 -1.55 25.03
CA ARG A 488 -2.91 -2.88 25.07
C ARG A 488 -1.82 -3.88 24.70
N ARG A 489 -1.16 -4.44 25.71
CA ARG A 489 -0.43 -5.71 25.61
C ARG A 489 -1.36 -6.72 24.92
N ARG A 490 -1.08 -7.07 23.66
CA ARG A 490 -1.74 -8.17 22.96
C ARG A 490 -1.54 -9.43 23.81
N ARG A 491 -2.59 -9.87 24.51
CA ARG A 491 -2.66 -11.22 25.08
C ARG A 491 -2.70 -12.18 23.89
N HIS A 492 -1.62 -12.94 23.68
CA HIS A 492 -1.67 -14.15 22.87
C HIS A 492 -2.82 -15.02 23.39
N LYS A 493 -3.84 -15.24 22.56
CA LYS A 493 -4.73 -16.38 22.75
C LYS A 493 -3.89 -17.62 22.43
N LYS A 494 -3.86 -18.54 23.39
CA LYS A 494 -3.21 -19.84 23.31
C LYS A 494 -3.83 -20.71 22.24
#